data_AF-A0A7S4RZX4-F1
#
_entry.id   AF-A0A7S4RZX4-F1
#
_cell.length_a   1.000
_cell.length_b   1.000
_cell.length_c   1.000
_cell.angle_alpha   90.00
_cell.angle_beta   90.00
_cell.angle_gamma   90.00
#
_symmetry.space_group_name_H-M   'P 1'
#
loop_
_entity.id
_entity.type
_entity.pdbx_description
1 polymer ?
#
loop_
_entity_poly.entity_id
_entity_poly.type
_entity_poly.pdbx_seq_one_letter_code
_entity_poly.pdbx_strand_id
1 'polypeptide(L)'
;NKEGMTPLHSACSYQASVEVVSLLLEIWPAATMEKDNYGMTPLHNSCEFEAPFEVISLLMNKYPAACRGNDGYGRTPLHSACWNNAPERVLKMLLEEYPRAVSKNDLLMGSLQDY
;
A
#
# COMPACT_ATOMS: atom_id res chain seq x y z
N ASN A 1 16.65 0.46 5.68
CA ASN A 1 17.33 1.77 5.86
C ASN A 1 16.90 2.35 7.23
N LYS A 2 17.08 3.64 7.53
CA LYS A 2 16.66 4.24 8.83
C LYS A 2 15.14 4.17 9.08
N GLU A 3 14.35 4.01 8.02
CA GLU A 3 12.88 3.93 8.07
C GLU A 3 12.38 2.47 8.05
N GLY A 4 13.27 1.48 8.12
CA GLY A 4 12.86 0.07 8.05
C GLY A 4 12.42 -0.39 6.66
N MET A 5 12.48 0.48 5.65
CA MET A 5 12.07 0.13 4.29
C MET A 5 12.93 -0.98 3.68
N THR A 6 12.25 -1.94 3.06
CA THR A 6 12.83 -2.91 2.12
C THR A 6 13.07 -2.25 0.75
N PRO A 7 13.86 -2.86 -0.15
CA PRO A 7 13.99 -2.37 -1.53
C PRO A 7 12.63 -2.23 -2.24
N LEU A 8 11.67 -3.12 -1.94
CA LEU A 8 10.33 -3.07 -2.51
C LEU A 8 9.54 -1.85 -2.04
N HIS A 9 9.66 -1.46 -0.76
CA HIS A 9 9.07 -0.20 -0.26
C HIS A 9 9.62 0.99 -1.04
N SER A 10 10.93 1.07 -1.21
CA SER A 10 11.57 2.17 -1.96
C SER A 10 11.11 2.19 -3.43
N ALA A 11 11.03 1.02 -4.08
CA ALA A 11 10.53 0.94 -5.46
C ALA A 11 9.10 1.47 -5.59
N CYS A 12 8.22 1.13 -4.63
CA CYS A 12 6.84 1.61 -4.59
C CYS A 12 6.74 3.10 -4.25
N SER A 13 7.64 3.62 -3.41
CA SER A 13 7.62 5.02 -2.96
C SER A 13 8.21 5.99 -3.99
N TYR A 14 9.13 5.51 -4.83
CA TYR A 14 9.88 6.35 -5.77
C TYR A 14 9.57 6.02 -7.24
N GLN A 15 8.34 5.61 -7.53
CA GLN A 15 7.81 5.44 -8.89
C GLN A 15 8.69 4.54 -9.78
N ALA A 16 9.24 3.46 -9.23
CA ALA A 16 10.02 2.51 -10.03
C ALA A 16 9.15 1.85 -11.11
N SER A 17 9.79 1.39 -12.19
CA SER A 17 9.09 0.69 -13.26
C SER A 17 8.56 -0.68 -12.80
N VAL A 18 7.55 -1.20 -13.49
CA VAL A 18 6.95 -2.50 -13.19
C VAL A 18 7.97 -3.64 -13.33
N GLU A 19 8.97 -3.51 -14.20
CA GLU A 19 10.04 -4.49 -14.38
C GLU A 19 10.95 -4.57 -13.16
N VAL A 20 11.32 -3.42 -12.58
CA VAL A 20 12.11 -3.37 -11.34
C VAL A 20 11.33 -4.00 -10.20
N VAL A 21 10.04 -3.67 -10.07
CA VAL A 21 9.17 -4.25 -9.05
C VAL A 21 9.02 -5.76 -9.25
N SER A 22 8.82 -6.23 -10.49
CA SER A 22 8.73 -7.67 -10.79
C SER A 22 10.00 -8.40 -10.40
N LEU A 23 11.17 -7.87 -10.75
CA LEU A 23 12.45 -8.47 -10.40
C LEU A 23 12.62 -8.59 -8.87
N LEU A 24 12.29 -7.53 -8.13
CA LEU A 24 12.35 -7.56 -6.66
C LEU A 24 11.40 -8.62 -6.07
N LEU A 25 10.20 -8.76 -6.64
CA LEU A 25 9.21 -9.76 -6.23
C LEU A 25 9.60 -11.19 -6.60
N GLU A 26 10.35 -11.39 -7.68
CA GLU A 26 10.90 -12.71 -8.06
C GLU A 26 11.98 -13.16 -7.08
N ILE A 27 12.82 -12.23 -6.63
CA ILE A 27 13.90 -12.51 -5.66
C ILE A 27 13.32 -12.73 -4.25
N TRP A 28 12.37 -11.88 -3.83
CA TRP A 28 11.80 -11.95 -2.49
C TRP A 28 10.29 -11.66 -2.46
N PRO A 29 9.45 -12.66 -2.76
CA PRO A 29 7.98 -12.52 -2.78
C PRO A 29 7.38 -12.04 -1.44
N ALA A 30 7.96 -12.49 -0.33
CA ALA A 30 7.47 -12.17 1.02
C ALA A 30 7.64 -10.69 1.39
N ALA A 31 8.48 -9.93 0.65
CA ALA A 31 8.67 -8.50 0.84
C ALA A 31 7.35 -7.69 0.76
N THR A 32 6.32 -8.24 0.10
CA THR A 32 4.99 -7.63 -0.06
C THR A 32 4.21 -7.42 1.24
N MET A 33 4.56 -8.18 2.28
CA MET A 33 3.93 -8.11 3.60
C MET A 33 4.85 -7.52 4.67
N GLU A 34 6.11 -7.25 4.32
CA GLU A 34 7.05 -6.61 5.23
C GLU A 34 6.55 -5.22 5.60
N LYS A 35 6.86 -4.83 6.83
CA LYS A 35 6.44 -3.55 7.38
C LYS A 35 7.64 -2.65 7.58
N ASP A 36 7.53 -1.41 7.15
CA ASP A 36 8.47 -0.36 7.54
C ASP A 36 8.24 0.07 9.01
N ASN A 37 8.98 1.09 9.46
CA ASN A 37 8.88 1.58 10.83
C ASN A 37 7.53 2.24 11.17
N TYR A 38 6.72 2.61 10.17
CA TYR A 38 5.35 3.11 10.35
C TYR A 38 4.32 1.97 10.33
N GLY A 39 4.79 0.73 10.21
CA GLY A 39 3.95 -0.45 10.06
C GLY A 39 3.38 -0.60 8.64
N MET A 40 3.75 0.28 7.71
CA MET A 40 3.22 0.30 6.35
C MET A 40 3.84 -0.81 5.53
N THR A 41 3.02 -1.45 4.68
CA THR A 41 3.48 -2.41 3.68
C THR A 41 3.83 -1.69 2.37
N PRO A 42 4.53 -2.32 1.42
CA PRO A 42 4.81 -1.70 0.13
C PRO A 42 3.55 -1.25 -0.63
N LEU A 43 2.42 -1.95 -0.45
CA LEU A 43 1.15 -1.53 -1.06
C LEU A 43 0.63 -0.22 -0.43
N HIS A 44 0.80 0.01 0.88
CA HIS A 44 0.49 1.30 1.49
C HIS A 44 1.33 2.42 0.86
N ASN A 45 2.65 2.22 0.76
CA ASN A 45 3.55 3.20 0.14
C ASN A 45 3.19 3.45 -1.33
N SER A 46 2.79 2.42 -2.07
CA SER A 46 2.37 2.58 -3.46
C SER A 46 1.11 3.45 -3.60
N CYS A 47 0.20 3.39 -2.62
CA CYS A 47 -0.99 4.22 -2.58
C CYS A 47 -0.69 5.64 -2.05
N GLU A 48 0.25 5.77 -1.11
CA GLU A 48 0.62 7.06 -0.51
C GLU A 48 1.45 7.93 -1.45
N PHE A 49 2.38 7.32 -2.19
CA PHE A 49 3.28 8.02 -3.11
C PHE A 49 2.89 7.90 -4.58
N GLU A 50 1.63 7.53 -4.84
CA GLU A 50 1.04 7.46 -6.19
C GLU A 50 1.90 6.66 -7.19
N ALA A 51 2.29 5.45 -6.81
CA ALA A 51 3.03 4.56 -7.70
C ALA A 51 2.27 4.32 -9.02
N PRO A 52 2.97 4.01 -10.12
CA PRO A 52 2.33 3.67 -11.38
C PRO A 52 1.27 2.59 -11.20
N PHE A 53 0.14 2.75 -11.90
CA PHE A 53 -0.99 1.83 -11.76
C PHE A 53 -0.60 0.37 -12.07
N GLU A 54 0.34 0.18 -12.99
CA GLU A 54 0.90 -1.12 -13.37
C GLU A 54 1.63 -1.78 -12.19
N VAL A 55 2.29 -1.00 -11.33
CA VAL A 55 2.95 -1.48 -10.11
C VAL A 55 1.92 -1.90 -9.07
N ILE A 56 0.90 -1.06 -8.83
CA ILE A 56 -0.19 -1.36 -7.89
C ILE A 56 -0.94 -2.62 -8.35
N SER A 57 -1.29 -2.68 -9.63
CA SER A 57 -1.95 -3.82 -10.26
C SER A 57 -1.11 -5.10 -10.17
N LEU A 58 0.21 -5.02 -10.41
CA LEU A 58 1.10 -6.18 -10.27
C LEU A 58 1.10 -6.70 -8.83
N LEU A 59 1.25 -5.82 -7.84
CA LEU A 59 1.26 -6.19 -6.42
C LEU A 59 -0.06 -6.85 -6.02
N MET A 60 -1.19 -6.27 -6.41
CA MET A 60 -2.50 -6.78 -6.03
C MET A 60 -2.85 -8.11 -6.72
N ASN A 61 -2.58 -8.22 -8.02
CA ASN A 61 -2.90 -9.44 -8.78
C ASN A 61 -2.05 -10.65 -8.35
N LYS A 62 -0.75 -10.43 -8.08
CA LYS A 62 0.13 -11.51 -7.62
C LYS A 62 0.02 -11.77 -6.12
N TYR A 63 -0.29 -10.74 -5.34
CA TYR A 63 -0.27 -10.78 -3.87
C TYR A 63 -1.50 -10.11 -3.26
N PRO A 64 -2.72 -10.65 -3.48
CA PRO A 64 -3.98 -10.04 -3.04
C PRO A 64 -4.07 -9.90 -1.51
N ALA A 65 -3.30 -10.69 -0.75
CA ALA A 65 -3.20 -10.57 0.69
C ALA A 65 -2.65 -9.20 1.16
N ALA A 66 -1.87 -8.51 0.33
CA ALA A 66 -1.29 -7.20 0.65
C ALA A 66 -2.36 -6.13 0.93
N CYS A 67 -3.55 -6.24 0.31
CA CYS A 67 -4.70 -5.35 0.49
C CYS A 67 -5.27 -5.38 1.92
N ARG A 68 -4.95 -6.43 2.69
CA ARG A 68 -5.47 -6.66 4.04
C ARG A 68 -4.54 -6.14 5.13
N GLY A 69 -3.32 -5.76 4.76
CA GLY A 69 -2.32 -5.24 5.69
C GLY A 69 -2.86 -4.04 6.46
N ASN A 70 -2.48 -3.94 7.73
CA ASN A 70 -2.75 -2.78 8.56
C ASN A 70 -1.43 -2.09 8.87
N ASP A 71 -1.39 -0.77 8.72
CA ASP A 71 -0.27 0.04 9.20
C ASP A 71 -0.28 0.17 10.74
N GLY A 72 0.66 0.96 11.28
CA GLY A 72 0.75 1.24 12.72
C GLY A 72 -0.47 1.93 13.32
N TYR A 73 -1.32 2.55 12.50
CA TYR A 73 -2.56 3.22 12.90
C TYR A 73 -3.80 2.34 12.66
N GLY A 74 -3.62 1.10 12.20
CA GLY A 74 -4.74 0.23 11.86
C GLY A 74 -5.39 0.55 10.52
N ARG A 75 -4.81 1.44 9.71
CA ARG A 75 -5.31 1.79 8.37
C ARG A 75 -4.92 0.72 7.37
N THR A 76 -5.74 0.51 6.35
CA THR A 76 -5.45 -0.38 5.21
C THR A 76 -4.90 0.42 4.03
N PRO A 77 -4.36 -0.22 2.97
CA PRO A 77 -3.95 0.50 1.77
C PRO A 77 -5.08 1.31 1.12
N LEU A 78 -6.34 0.87 1.25
CA LEU A 78 -7.50 1.66 0.80
C LEU A 78 -7.60 3.00 1.54
N HIS A 79 -7.34 3.04 2.85
CA HIS A 79 -7.34 4.29 3.60
C HIS A 79 -6.23 5.23 3.12
N SER A 80 -5.01 4.70 2.89
CA SER A 80 -3.92 5.48 2.30
C SER A 80 -4.27 6.03 0.92
N ALA A 81 -4.91 5.21 0.08
CA ALA A 81 -5.37 5.63 -1.25
C ALA A 81 -6.44 6.73 -1.18
N CYS A 82 -7.40 6.63 -0.26
CA CYS A 82 -8.41 7.67 -0.04
C CYS A 82 -7.77 8.96 0.50
N TRP A 83 -6.86 8.87 1.47
CA TRP A 83 -6.20 10.03 2.09
C TRP A 83 -5.39 10.83 1.07
N ASN A 84 -4.73 10.14 0.13
CA ASN A 84 -3.92 10.76 -0.91
C ASN A 84 -4.69 11.00 -2.22
N ASN A 85 -6.02 10.93 -2.18
CA ASN A 85 -6.89 11.22 -3.32
C ASN A 85 -6.53 10.42 -4.60
N ALA A 86 -6.18 9.14 -4.42
CA ALA A 86 -5.77 8.25 -5.49
C ALA A 86 -6.85 8.11 -6.58
N PRO A 87 -6.47 7.84 -7.84
CA PRO A 87 -7.41 7.69 -8.94
C PRO A 87 -8.51 6.65 -8.66
N GLU A 88 -9.73 6.91 -9.12
CA GLU A 88 -10.90 6.03 -8.94
C GLU A 88 -10.60 4.57 -9.32
N ARG A 89 -9.80 4.34 -10.37
CA ARG A 89 -9.39 3.00 -10.80
C ARG A 89 -8.61 2.22 -9.73
N VAL A 90 -7.79 2.90 -8.92
CA VAL A 90 -7.03 2.29 -7.81
C VAL A 90 -7.99 1.96 -6.67
N LEU A 91 -8.89 2.89 -6.33
CA LEU A 91 -9.89 2.68 -5.28
C LEU A 91 -10.81 1.51 -5.61
N LYS A 92 -11.31 1.44 -6.85
CA LYS A 92 -12.13 0.31 -7.33
C LYS A 92 -11.40 -1.02 -7.22
N MET A 93 -10.16 -1.08 -7.68
CA MET A 93 -9.36 -2.31 -7.60
C MET A 93 -9.20 -2.77 -6.15
N LEU A 94 -8.87 -1.85 -5.23
CA LEU A 94 -8.70 -2.16 -3.80
C LEU A 94 -10.01 -2.62 -3.15
N LEU A 95 -11.13 -2.01 -3.54
CA LEU A 95 -12.46 -2.38 -3.07
C LEU A 95 -12.91 -3.73 -3.60
N GLU A 96 -12.64 -4.04 -4.86
CA GLU A 96 -12.96 -5.34 -5.47
C GLU A 96 -12.19 -6.47 -4.78
N GLU A 97 -10.90 -6.27 -4.49
CA GLU A 97 -10.07 -7.28 -3.82
C GLU A 97 -10.33 -7.40 -2.32
N TYR A 98 -10.67 -6.29 -1.65
CA TYR A 98 -10.97 -6.30 -0.23
C TYR A 98 -12.14 -5.39 0.15
N PRO A 99 -13.39 -5.78 -0.16
CA PRO A 99 -14.58 -4.96 0.11
C PRO A 99 -14.74 -4.60 1.59
N ARG A 100 -14.28 -5.47 2.50
CA ARG A 100 -14.35 -5.24 3.95
C ARG A 100 -13.47 -4.08 4.42
N ALA A 101 -12.56 -3.57 3.60
CA ALA A 101 -11.73 -2.42 3.93
C ALA A 101 -12.56 -1.19 4.31
N VAL A 102 -13.75 -0.99 3.71
CA VAL A 102 -14.67 0.13 4.02
C VAL A 102 -15.23 0.09 5.44
N SER A 103 -15.24 -1.08 6.06
CA SER A 103 -15.83 -1.32 7.39
C SER A 103 -14.78 -1.44 8.49
N LYS A 104 -13.49 -1.43 8.14
CA LYS A 104 -12.41 -1.38 9.13
C LYS A 104 -12.40 0.02 9.72
N ASN A 105 -13.29 0.21 10.69
CA ASN A 105 -13.52 1.38 11.52
C ASN A 105 -12.40 2.43 11.45
N ASP A 106 -12.73 3.53 10.76
CA ASP A 106 -12.12 4.86 10.76
C ASP A 106 -12.14 5.52 12.16
N LEU A 107 -11.83 4.79 13.24
CA LEU A 107 -11.90 5.27 14.62
C LEU A 107 -10.95 6.44 14.93
N LEU A 108 -10.22 6.97 13.93
CA LEU A 108 -9.37 8.15 14.05
C LEU A 108 -9.61 9.21 12.98
N MET A 109 -10.52 9.04 12.01
CA MET A 109 -10.81 10.12 11.05
C MET A 109 -11.59 11.29 11.67
N GLY A 110 -12.11 11.13 12.89
CA GLY A 110 -12.96 12.12 13.57
C GLY A 110 -12.42 12.70 14.88
N SER A 111 -11.23 12.32 15.35
CA SER A 111 -10.68 12.87 16.60
C SER A 111 -9.16 12.96 16.55
N LEU A 112 -8.66 14.20 16.74
CA LEU A 112 -7.27 14.68 16.76
C LEU A 112 -6.81 15.21 15.39
N GLN A 113 -7.34 16.36 14.95
CA GLN A 113 -7.02 17.76 15.34
C GLN A 113 -5.75 18.31 14.72
N ASP A 114 -5.95 19.38 13.95
CA ASP A 114 -5.33 20.68 14.19
C ASP A 114 -3.93 20.64 14.78
N TYR A 115 -2.92 20.65 13.91
CA TYR A 115 -1.73 21.53 13.96
C TYR A 115 -1.12 21.62 12.56
#